data_AF-A0A0B7AHN1-F1
#
_entry.id   AF-A0A0B7AHN1-F1
#
_cell.length_a   1.000
_cell.length_b   1.000
_cell.length_c   1.000
_cell.angle_alpha   90.00
_cell.angle_beta   90.00
_cell.angle_gamma   90.00
#
_symmetry.space_group_name_H-M   'P 1'
#
loop_
_entity.id
_entity.type
_entity.pdbx_description
1 polymer ?
#
loop_
_entity_poly.entity_id
_entity_poly.type
_entity_poly.pdbx_seq_one_letter_code
_entity_poly.pdbx_strand_id
1 'polypeptide(L)'
;MSSLQRGLLLPVPLFLIWIVCRIGFIFNLGMKYFHACSFHLPKLVQTASIIHHLQERALFYKSVILLDRKNRFNTFLLYNCCGQQFVDTCLGLTVVLLFLYYGLANQISSYILDWADDIAKELITLVQWLMGSPAGLKLNAQLTKFLGHFFIYHIHLWTGYLTLLRNVMPSVVWICSFTGILGVTAQLCLVADVVSMLTLHIYCFYVYAAKIFNLQVYVMGSLWRLFRGKKWNVLRSRVDSAS
;
A
#
# COMPACT_ATOMS: atom_id res chain seq x y z
N MET A 1 -2.05 -37.06 42.86
CA MET A 1 -1.10 -36.04 42.38
C MET A 1 -0.97 -36.06 40.85
N SER A 2 -2.06 -35.91 40.07
CA SER A 2 -1.98 -35.99 38.59
C SER A 2 -3.07 -35.21 37.82
N SER A 3 -3.87 -34.38 38.50
CA SER A 3 -4.93 -33.58 37.86
C SER A 3 -4.73 -32.06 37.98
N LEU A 4 -3.71 -31.60 38.71
CA LEU A 4 -3.52 -30.17 39.05
C LEU A 4 -2.30 -29.50 38.38
N GLN A 5 -1.53 -30.22 37.56
CA GLN A 5 -0.38 -29.66 36.82
C GLN A 5 -0.67 -29.27 35.35
N ARG A 6 -1.90 -29.49 34.86
CA ARG A 6 -2.29 -29.14 33.48
C ARG A 6 -2.57 -27.64 33.25
N GLY A 7 -2.37 -26.80 34.26
CA GLY A 7 -2.75 -25.39 34.25
C GLY A 7 -1.64 -24.36 33.99
N LEU A 8 -0.36 -24.74 33.81
CA LEU A 8 0.73 -23.75 33.91
C LEU A 8 1.72 -23.65 32.73
N LEU A 9 1.51 -24.36 31.63
CA LEU A 9 2.18 -24.06 30.37
C LEU A 9 1.15 -24.24 29.26
N LEU A 10 0.48 -23.16 28.85
CA LEU A 10 -0.04 -23.11 27.49
C LEU A 10 1.17 -23.40 26.59
N PRO A 11 1.16 -24.48 25.78
CA PRO A 11 2.25 -24.71 24.84
C PRO A 11 2.40 -23.42 24.03
N VAL A 12 3.63 -22.89 23.97
CA VAL A 12 4.00 -21.63 23.30
C VAL A 12 3.15 -21.30 22.05
N PRO A 13 2.87 -22.25 21.13
CA PRO A 13 1.98 -21.98 19.98
C PRO A 13 0.53 -21.62 20.33
N LEU A 14 -0.08 -22.20 21.37
CA LEU A 14 -1.43 -21.80 21.81
C LEU A 14 -1.44 -20.40 22.42
N PHE A 15 -0.36 -20.00 23.09
CA PHE A 15 -0.21 -18.64 23.59
C PHE A 15 -0.06 -17.62 22.45
N LEU A 16 0.72 -17.95 21.42
CA LEU A 16 0.85 -17.12 20.21
C LEU A 16 -0.49 -16.95 19.48
N ILE A 17 -1.24 -18.04 19.31
CA ILE A 17 -2.59 -17.99 18.74
C ILE A 17 -3.52 -17.09 19.60
N TRP A 18 -3.45 -17.21 20.93
CA TRP A 18 -4.23 -16.36 21.83
C TRP A 18 -3.88 -14.87 21.69
N ILE A 19 -2.59 -14.53 21.54
CA ILE A 19 -2.13 -13.15 21.28
C ILE A 19 -2.75 -12.63 19.97
N VAL A 20 -2.64 -13.38 18.87
CA VAL A 20 -3.20 -12.97 17.57
C VAL A 20 -4.70 -12.76 17.66
N CYS A 21 -5.43 -13.65 18.33
CA CYS A 21 -6.87 -13.49 18.56
C CYS A 21 -7.21 -12.25 19.42
N ARG A 22 -6.41 -11.95 20.46
CA ARG A 22 -6.59 -10.76 21.30
C ARG A 22 -6.35 -9.47 20.53
N ILE A 23 -5.30 -9.42 19.71
CA ILE A 23 -4.99 -8.27 18.85
C ILE A 23 -6.13 -8.04 17.86
N GLY A 24 -6.59 -9.10 17.17
CA GLY A 24 -7.73 -9.00 16.26
C GLY A 24 -9.02 -8.54 16.95
N PHE A 25 -9.26 -8.96 18.19
CA PHE A 25 -10.42 -8.51 18.98
C PHE A 25 -10.34 -7.03 19.35
N ILE A 26 -9.20 -6.57 19.88
CA ILE A 26 -8.97 -5.15 20.23
C ILE A 26 -9.12 -4.29 18.98
N PHE A 27 -8.57 -4.74 17.87
CA PHE A 27 -8.66 -4.03 16.59
C PHE A 27 -10.11 -3.93 16.10
N ASN A 28 -10.88 -5.02 16.15
CA ASN A 28 -12.31 -4.99 15.80
C ASN A 28 -13.14 -4.08 16.72
N LEU A 29 -12.78 -3.99 18.01
CA LEU A 29 -13.39 -3.04 18.94
C LEU A 29 -13.07 -1.58 18.54
N GLY A 30 -11.80 -1.32 18.21
CA GLY A 30 -11.35 -0.03 17.71
C GLY A 30 -12.06 0.38 16.43
N MET A 31 -12.20 -0.53 15.46
CA MET A 31 -12.92 -0.28 14.20
C MET A 31 -14.40 0.06 14.41
N LYS A 32 -15.06 -0.60 15.37
CA LYS A 32 -16.45 -0.26 15.75
C LYS A 32 -16.54 1.14 16.35
N TYR A 33 -15.56 1.51 17.17
CA TYR A 33 -15.48 2.87 17.72
C TYR A 33 -15.21 3.91 16.62
N PHE A 34 -14.27 3.65 15.70
CA PHE A 34 -14.00 4.52 14.55
C PHE A 34 -15.21 4.68 13.62
N HIS A 35 -15.97 3.61 13.39
CA HIS A 35 -17.21 3.67 12.61
C HIS A 35 -18.27 4.55 13.30
N ALA A 36 -18.28 4.63 14.64
CA ALA A 36 -19.16 5.54 15.36
C ALA A 36 -18.73 7.02 15.21
N CYS A 37 -17.43 7.29 15.02
CA CYS A 37 -16.91 8.63 14.83
C CYS A 37 -16.97 9.13 13.36
N SER A 38 -16.85 8.25 12.37
CA SER A 38 -16.90 8.64 10.94
C SER A 38 -17.24 7.47 10.02
N PHE A 39 -18.04 7.75 8.98
CA PHE A 39 -18.51 6.76 8.00
C PHE A 39 -17.45 6.33 6.97
N HIS A 40 -16.44 7.16 6.67
CA HIS A 40 -15.45 6.89 5.60
C HIS A 40 -14.13 6.30 6.11
N LEU A 41 -13.68 6.68 7.31
CA LEU A 41 -12.46 6.14 7.93
C LEU A 41 -12.41 4.60 8.01
N PRO A 42 -13.47 3.87 8.37
CA PRO A 42 -13.39 2.41 8.44
C PRO A 42 -13.11 1.76 7.08
N LYS A 43 -13.56 2.37 5.97
CA LYS A 43 -13.28 1.85 4.61
C LYS A 43 -11.81 2.04 4.23
N LEU A 44 -11.20 3.15 4.63
CA LEU A 44 -9.77 3.43 4.44
C LEU A 44 -8.90 2.51 5.31
N VAL A 45 -9.31 2.25 6.54
CA VAL A 45 -8.54 1.35 7.42
C VAL A 45 -8.63 -0.11 6.93
N GLN A 46 -9.75 -0.51 6.33
CA GLN A 46 -9.92 -1.83 5.73
C GLN A 46 -9.12 -2.04 4.42
N THR A 47 -8.56 -1.00 3.79
CA THR A 47 -7.74 -1.19 2.58
C THR A 47 -6.33 -1.67 2.91
N ALA A 48 -5.87 -1.52 4.16
CA ALA A 48 -4.55 -1.98 4.57
C ALA A 48 -4.50 -3.51 4.66
N SER A 49 -3.55 -4.10 3.95
CA SER A 49 -3.39 -5.56 3.87
C SER A 49 -3.02 -6.18 5.21
N ILE A 50 -2.24 -5.50 6.05
CA ILE A 50 -1.90 -5.99 7.40
C ILE A 50 -3.14 -6.17 8.27
N ILE A 51 -4.09 -5.27 8.14
CA ILE A 51 -5.32 -5.27 8.91
C ILE A 51 -6.22 -6.42 8.46
N HIS A 52 -6.40 -6.57 7.16
CA HIS A 52 -7.17 -7.68 6.60
C HIS A 52 -6.60 -9.04 7.03
N HIS A 53 -5.28 -9.21 6.89
CA HIS A 53 -4.58 -10.44 7.27
C HIS A 53 -4.76 -10.80 8.75
N LEU A 54 -4.59 -9.83 9.65
CA LEU A 54 -4.76 -10.06 11.09
C LEU A 54 -6.21 -10.38 11.47
N GLN A 55 -7.19 -9.73 10.83
CA GLN A 55 -8.61 -10.00 11.06
C GLN A 55 -9.00 -11.40 10.60
N GLU A 56 -8.62 -11.78 9.38
CA GLU A 56 -8.91 -13.11 8.82
C GLU A 56 -8.27 -14.22 9.67
N ARG A 57 -6.99 -14.05 10.06
CA ARG A 57 -6.31 -15.00 10.95
C ARG A 57 -6.97 -15.12 12.31
N ALA A 58 -7.36 -14.00 12.93
CA ALA A 58 -8.02 -14.03 14.23
C ALA A 58 -9.39 -14.74 14.16
N LEU A 59 -10.16 -14.54 13.08
CA LEU A 59 -11.44 -15.22 12.86
C LEU A 59 -11.23 -16.72 12.62
N PHE A 60 -10.25 -17.10 11.80
CA PHE A 60 -9.90 -18.50 11.53
C PHE A 60 -9.44 -19.22 12.82
N TYR A 61 -8.57 -18.61 13.61
CA TYR A 61 -8.14 -19.22 14.87
C TYR A 61 -9.28 -19.36 15.87
N LYS A 62 -10.18 -18.37 15.94
CA LYS A 62 -11.37 -18.47 16.78
C LYS A 62 -12.28 -19.62 16.35
N SER A 63 -12.49 -19.81 15.04
CA SER A 63 -13.33 -20.92 14.56
C SER A 63 -12.74 -22.28 14.90
N VAL A 64 -11.41 -22.45 14.79
CA VAL A 64 -10.71 -23.71 15.11
C VAL A 64 -10.67 -23.99 16.61
N ILE A 65 -10.55 -22.97 17.45
CA ILE A 65 -10.54 -23.13 18.92
C ILE A 65 -11.90 -23.59 19.45
N LEU A 66 -13.00 -23.14 18.83
CA LEU A 66 -14.37 -23.46 19.26
C LEU A 66 -14.83 -24.87 18.84
N LEU A 67 -14.08 -25.57 17.99
CA LEU A 67 -14.43 -26.93 17.54
C LEU A 67 -14.32 -27.96 18.67
N ASP A 68 -15.29 -28.89 18.72
CA ASP A 68 -15.27 -30.01 19.66
C ASP A 68 -14.07 -30.93 19.41
N ARG A 69 -13.42 -31.36 20.50
CA ARG A 69 -12.16 -32.12 20.50
C ARG A 69 -12.35 -33.63 20.44
N LYS A 70 -13.59 -34.13 20.45
CA LYS A 70 -13.88 -35.57 20.34
C LYS A 70 -13.46 -36.14 18.99
N ASN A 71 -13.53 -35.35 17.93
CA ASN A 71 -13.11 -35.75 16.59
C ASN A 71 -11.61 -35.61 16.41
N ARG A 72 -10.92 -36.71 16.05
CA ARG A 72 -9.47 -36.74 15.77
C ARG A 72 -9.05 -35.70 14.70
N PHE A 73 -9.92 -35.44 13.73
CA PHE A 73 -9.68 -34.43 12.68
C PHE A 73 -9.61 -32.99 13.23
N ASN A 74 -10.51 -32.62 14.15
CA ASN A 74 -10.51 -31.27 14.75
C ASN A 74 -9.26 -31.04 15.61
N THR A 75 -8.76 -32.10 16.24
CA THR A 75 -7.50 -32.08 16.99
C THR A 75 -6.30 -31.91 16.05
N PHE A 76 -6.28 -32.60 14.90
CA PHE A 76 -5.25 -32.41 13.86
C PHE A 76 -5.24 -30.96 13.32
N LEU A 77 -6.42 -30.37 13.08
CA LEU A 77 -6.56 -29.00 12.60
C LEU A 77 -5.92 -27.99 13.58
N LEU A 78 -6.12 -28.17 14.89
CA LEU A 78 -5.47 -27.35 15.90
C LEU A 78 -3.94 -27.48 15.83
N TYR A 79 -3.41 -28.71 15.79
CA TYR A 79 -1.97 -28.91 15.73
C TYR A 79 -1.34 -28.29 14.47
N ASN A 80 -2.02 -28.39 13.32
CA ASN A 80 -1.58 -27.73 12.09
C ASN A 80 -1.57 -26.20 12.24
N CYS A 81 -2.64 -25.62 12.81
CA CYS A 81 -2.73 -24.19 13.10
C CYS A 81 -1.63 -23.70 14.04
N CYS A 82 -1.36 -24.46 15.12
CA CYS A 82 -0.26 -24.22 16.05
C CYS A 82 1.11 -24.27 15.36
N GLY A 83 1.33 -25.29 14.53
CA GLY A 83 2.57 -25.44 13.77
C GLY A 83 2.80 -24.31 12.78
N GLN A 84 1.76 -23.92 12.03
CA GLN A 84 1.82 -22.80 11.09
C GLN A 84 2.15 -21.48 11.81
N GLN A 85 1.46 -21.16 12.92
CA GLN A 85 1.75 -19.94 13.69
C GLN A 85 3.19 -19.96 14.22
N PHE A 86 3.64 -21.10 14.75
CA PHE A 86 4.99 -21.23 15.28
C PHE A 86 6.06 -20.99 14.20
N VAL A 87 5.96 -21.68 13.07
CA VAL A 87 6.90 -21.51 11.94
C VAL A 87 6.89 -20.06 11.44
N ASP A 88 5.71 -19.46 11.27
CA ASP A 88 5.56 -18.07 10.83
C ASP A 88 6.25 -17.09 11.79
N THR A 89 6.11 -17.29 13.11
CA THR A 89 6.80 -16.47 14.13
C THR A 89 8.31 -16.72 14.20
N CYS A 90 8.76 -17.97 14.06
CA CYS A 90 10.20 -18.28 14.02
C CYS A 90 10.89 -17.61 12.83
N LEU A 91 10.26 -17.64 11.65
CA LEU A 91 10.76 -16.96 10.47
C LEU A 91 10.76 -15.44 10.67
N GLY A 92 9.67 -14.87 11.21
CA GLY A 92 9.57 -13.44 11.47
C GLY A 92 10.64 -12.95 12.46
N LEU A 93 10.86 -13.68 13.55
CA LEU A 93 11.93 -13.39 14.52
C LEU A 93 13.33 -13.51 13.89
N THR A 94 13.55 -14.48 13.00
CA THR A 94 14.82 -14.61 12.27
C THR A 94 15.10 -13.34 11.47
N VAL A 95 14.09 -12.78 10.80
CA VAL A 95 14.21 -11.49 10.08
C VAL A 95 14.53 -10.34 11.04
N VAL A 96 13.84 -10.26 12.19
CA VAL A 96 14.11 -9.21 13.19
C VAL A 96 15.54 -9.27 13.70
N LEU A 97 16.03 -10.47 14.02
CA LEU A 97 17.40 -10.69 14.49
C LEU A 97 18.43 -10.31 13.43
N LEU A 98 18.17 -10.62 12.16
CA LEU A 98 19.03 -10.22 11.04
C LEU A 98 19.09 -8.68 10.92
N PHE A 99 17.94 -8.01 11.05
CA PHE A 99 17.87 -6.54 11.02
C PHE A 99 18.63 -5.89 12.18
N LEU A 100 18.51 -6.45 13.39
CA LEU A 100 19.23 -5.99 14.58
C LEU A 100 20.74 -6.19 14.46
N TYR A 101 21.16 -7.36 13.96
CA TYR A 101 22.57 -7.72 13.88
C TYR A 101 23.34 -6.89 12.84
N TYR A 102 22.76 -6.69 11.66
CA TYR A 102 23.43 -5.97 10.56
C TYR A 102 23.06 -4.49 10.47
N GLY A 103 22.13 -3.98 11.29
CA GLY A 103 21.65 -2.61 11.18
C GLY A 103 20.95 -2.32 9.84
N LEU A 104 20.29 -3.34 9.26
CA LEU A 104 19.74 -3.32 7.90
C LEU A 104 18.71 -2.19 7.69
N ALA A 105 18.00 -1.78 8.74
CA ALA A 105 16.96 -0.76 8.65
C ALA A 105 17.50 0.59 8.13
N ASN A 106 18.66 1.02 8.64
CA ASN A 106 19.27 2.27 8.23
C ASN A 106 19.81 2.19 6.80
N GLN A 107 20.46 1.06 6.46
CA GLN A 107 21.00 0.83 5.12
C GLN A 107 19.90 0.79 4.07
N ILE A 108 18.85 -0.01 4.30
CA ILE A 108 17.71 -0.11 3.38
C ILE A 108 17.05 1.26 3.21
N SER A 109 16.85 1.99 4.31
CA SER A 109 16.28 3.33 4.26
C SER A 109 17.11 4.28 3.40
N SER A 110 18.44 4.32 3.57
CA SER A 110 19.28 5.18 2.74
C SER A 110 19.26 4.75 1.28
N TYR A 111 19.38 3.45 0.99
CA TYR A 111 19.36 2.94 -0.38
C TYR A 111 18.05 3.26 -1.11
N ILE A 112 16.89 3.11 -0.46
CA ILE A 112 15.59 3.43 -1.06
C ILE A 112 15.52 4.91 -1.42
N LEU A 113 15.97 5.79 -0.54
CA LEU A 113 15.89 7.24 -0.74
C LEU A 113 16.88 7.72 -1.79
N ASP A 114 18.11 7.20 -1.76
CA ASP A 114 19.14 7.58 -2.74
C ASP A 114 18.74 7.09 -4.15
N TRP A 115 18.19 5.87 -4.25
CA TRP A 115 17.60 5.38 -5.50
C TRP A 115 16.44 6.24 -6.00
N ALA A 116 15.55 6.68 -5.09
CA ALA A 116 14.45 7.56 -5.44
C ALA A 116 14.94 8.94 -5.92
N ASP A 117 15.99 9.49 -5.29
CA ASP A 117 16.62 10.75 -5.70
C ASP A 117 17.28 10.63 -7.08
N ASP A 118 17.93 9.50 -7.38
CA ASP A 118 18.54 9.26 -8.69
C ASP A 118 17.50 9.10 -9.79
N ILE A 119 16.41 8.36 -9.53
CA ILE A 119 15.26 8.30 -10.45
C ILE A 119 14.66 9.68 -10.72
N ALA A 120 14.52 10.50 -9.67
CA ALA A 120 13.99 11.85 -9.84
C ALA A 120 14.87 12.68 -10.81
N LYS A 121 16.20 12.59 -10.69
CA LYS A 121 17.14 13.27 -11.58
C LYS A 121 17.03 12.76 -13.02
N GLU A 122 17.05 11.44 -13.22
CA GLU A 122 16.93 10.84 -14.55
C GLU A 122 15.62 11.24 -15.23
N LEU A 123 14.52 11.24 -14.47
CA LEU A 123 13.21 11.63 -14.98
C LEU A 123 13.17 13.11 -15.38
N ILE A 124 13.77 14.00 -14.59
CA ILE A 124 13.89 15.43 -14.95
C ILE A 124 14.70 15.59 -16.25
N THR A 125 15.84 14.92 -16.36
CA THR A 125 16.68 14.97 -17.56
C THR A 125 15.93 14.44 -18.79
N LEU A 126 15.19 13.34 -18.65
CA LEU A 126 14.37 12.78 -19.72
C LEU A 126 13.28 13.76 -20.18
N VAL A 127 12.58 14.41 -19.25
CA VAL A 127 11.53 15.39 -19.58
C VAL A 127 12.13 16.62 -20.28
N GLN A 128 13.26 17.12 -19.79
CA GLN A 128 13.97 18.25 -20.42
C GLN A 128 14.46 17.89 -21.84
N TRP A 129 14.98 16.68 -22.01
CA TRP A 129 15.35 16.15 -23.33
C TRP A 129 14.14 16.08 -24.26
N LEU A 130 12.97 15.65 -23.75
CA LEU A 130 11.71 15.63 -24.50
C LEU A 130 11.23 17.02 -24.93
N MET A 131 11.47 18.04 -24.12
CA MET A 131 11.18 19.44 -24.46
C MET A 131 12.06 20.00 -25.60
N GLY A 132 13.26 19.45 -25.79
CA GLY A 132 14.25 19.89 -26.78
C GLY A 132 14.06 19.38 -28.22
N SER A 133 12.93 18.73 -28.54
CA SER A 133 12.69 18.03 -29.82
C SER A 133 13.67 16.87 -30.05
N PRO A 134 13.61 15.82 -29.22
CA PRO A 134 14.54 14.72 -29.36
C PRO A 134 14.17 13.80 -30.54
N ALA A 135 15.19 13.13 -31.09
CA ALA A 135 15.04 12.13 -32.15
C ALA A 135 14.27 12.61 -33.40
N GLY A 136 14.21 13.92 -33.65
CA GLY A 136 13.44 14.50 -34.77
C GLY A 136 11.93 14.44 -34.59
N LEU A 137 11.44 14.13 -33.38
CA LEU A 137 10.00 14.06 -33.10
C LEU A 137 9.42 15.48 -33.09
N LYS A 138 8.63 15.80 -34.12
CA LYS A 138 7.99 17.11 -34.29
C LYS A 138 6.72 17.21 -33.44
N LEU A 139 6.90 17.36 -32.13
CA LEU A 139 5.80 17.70 -31.23
C LEU A 139 5.40 19.18 -31.36
N ASN A 140 4.17 19.49 -30.98
CA ASN A 140 3.71 20.86 -30.81
C ASN A 140 4.50 21.51 -29.66
N ALA A 141 5.33 22.51 -29.97
CA ALA A 141 6.22 23.16 -29.01
C ALA A 141 5.49 23.73 -27.78
N GLN A 142 4.26 24.23 -27.94
CA GLN A 142 3.49 24.77 -26.82
C GLN A 142 3.01 23.64 -25.90
N LEU A 143 2.54 22.54 -26.49
CA LEU A 143 2.08 21.37 -25.74
C LEU A 143 3.22 20.71 -24.98
N THR A 144 4.37 20.52 -25.62
CA THR A 144 5.55 19.90 -25.00
C THR A 144 6.07 20.74 -23.85
N LYS A 145 6.12 22.07 -24.00
CA LYS A 145 6.51 22.96 -22.91
C LYS A 145 5.53 22.88 -21.74
N PHE A 146 4.22 22.92 -22.01
CA PHE A 146 3.20 22.79 -20.97
C PHE A 146 3.32 21.47 -20.20
N LEU A 147 3.37 20.32 -20.91
CA LEU A 147 3.50 19.01 -20.28
C LEU A 147 4.84 18.84 -19.56
N GLY A 148 5.93 19.37 -20.12
CA GLY A 148 7.25 19.32 -19.51
C GLY A 148 7.31 20.08 -18.18
N HIS A 149 6.81 21.32 -18.15
CA HIS A 149 6.71 22.08 -16.90
C HIS A 149 5.78 21.40 -15.87
N PHE A 150 4.66 20.84 -16.34
CA PHE A 150 3.73 20.10 -15.48
C PHE A 150 4.43 18.90 -14.81
N PHE A 151 5.13 18.07 -15.58
CA PHE A 151 5.82 16.89 -15.03
C PHE A 151 6.99 17.27 -14.13
N ILE A 152 7.84 18.23 -14.53
CA ILE A 152 8.96 18.71 -13.71
C ILE A 152 8.46 19.25 -12.37
N TYR A 153 7.37 20.03 -12.36
CA TYR A 153 6.78 20.53 -11.12
C TYR A 153 6.33 19.42 -10.16
N HIS A 154 5.71 18.36 -10.70
CA HIS A 154 5.30 17.21 -9.89
C HIS A 154 6.48 16.43 -9.32
N ILE A 155 7.55 16.27 -10.10
CA ILE A 155 8.78 15.62 -9.63
C ILE A 155 9.41 16.46 -8.50
N HIS A 156 9.44 17.79 -8.63
CA HIS A 156 9.92 18.65 -7.55
C HIS A 156 9.11 18.51 -6.27
N LEU A 157 7.78 18.49 -6.37
CA LEU A 157 6.91 18.28 -5.21
C LEU A 157 7.17 16.93 -4.54
N TRP A 158 7.37 15.87 -5.34
CA TRP A 158 7.73 14.54 -4.84
C TRP A 158 9.11 14.52 -4.17
N THR A 159 10.15 15.11 -4.77
CA THR A 159 11.48 15.21 -4.12
C THR A 159 11.42 15.97 -2.80
N GLY A 160 10.59 17.04 -2.71
CA GLY A 160 10.33 17.74 -1.45
C GLY A 160 9.63 16.88 -0.40
N TYR A 161 8.83 15.89 -0.81
CA TYR A 161 8.24 14.91 0.11
C TYR A 161 9.25 13.84 0.55
N LEU A 162 10.13 13.38 -0.36
CA LEU A 162 11.19 12.42 -0.03
C LEU A 162 12.15 12.95 1.03
N THR A 163 12.47 14.26 1.03
CA THR A 163 13.32 14.86 2.07
C THR A 163 12.69 14.81 3.45
N LEU A 164 11.36 14.99 3.55
CA LEU A 164 10.62 14.80 4.80
C LEU A 164 10.60 13.33 5.22
N LEU A 165 10.37 12.42 4.27
CA LEU A 165 10.41 10.98 4.50
C LEU A 165 11.79 10.51 4.98
N ARG A 166 12.88 11.15 4.56
CA ARG A 166 14.26 10.75 4.90
C ARG A 166 14.49 10.61 6.41
N ASN A 167 13.86 11.46 7.22
CA ASN A 167 13.97 11.40 8.68
C ASN A 167 13.08 10.32 9.32
N VAL A 168 11.99 9.93 8.65
CA VAL A 168 10.97 9.01 9.17
C VAL A 168 11.20 7.57 8.68
N MET A 169 11.82 7.41 7.52
CA MET A 169 11.98 6.15 6.82
C MET A 169 12.73 5.07 7.62
N PRO A 170 13.81 5.37 8.36
CA PRO A 170 14.46 4.37 9.22
C PRO A 170 13.51 3.83 10.29
N SER A 171 12.70 4.70 10.90
CA SER A 171 11.70 4.33 11.91
C SER A 171 10.60 3.46 11.33
N VAL A 172 10.15 3.75 10.10
CA VAL A 172 9.16 2.92 9.39
C VAL A 172 9.72 1.53 9.13
N VAL A 173 10.95 1.42 8.61
CA VAL A 173 11.60 0.13 8.35
C VAL A 173 11.82 -0.66 9.65
N TRP A 174 12.13 0.03 10.76
CA TRP A 174 12.19 -0.58 12.09
C TRP A 174 10.85 -1.17 12.53
N ILE A 175 9.76 -0.42 12.38
CA ILE A 175 8.41 -0.90 12.68
C ILE A 175 8.07 -2.12 11.81
N CYS A 176 8.38 -2.09 10.51
CA CYS A 176 8.21 -3.24 9.62
C CYS A 176 8.97 -4.48 10.08
N SER A 177 10.17 -4.30 10.64
CA SER A 177 10.94 -5.41 11.18
C SER A 177 10.30 -5.95 12.46
N PHE A 178 9.99 -5.10 13.44
CA PHE A 178 9.44 -5.53 14.72
C PHE A 178 8.08 -6.24 14.65
N THR A 179 7.28 -6.02 13.61
CA THR A 179 6.05 -6.80 13.40
C THR A 179 6.29 -8.30 13.15
N GLY A 180 7.54 -8.72 12.94
CA GLY A 180 7.96 -10.13 12.88
C GLY A 180 7.63 -10.96 14.08
N ILE A 181 7.39 -10.34 15.25
CA ILE A 181 6.90 -11.02 16.45
C ILE A 181 5.53 -11.68 16.19
N LEU A 182 4.70 -11.10 15.32
CA LEU A 182 3.40 -11.66 14.93
C LEU A 182 3.51 -12.72 13.82
N GLY A 183 4.64 -12.74 13.11
CA GLY A 183 4.92 -13.65 12.00
C GLY A 183 5.52 -12.96 10.78
N VAL A 184 6.23 -13.72 9.93
CA VAL A 184 6.80 -13.21 8.68
C VAL A 184 5.72 -12.78 7.68
N THR A 185 4.57 -13.46 7.67
CA THR A 185 3.44 -13.05 6.83
C THR A 185 2.88 -11.68 7.21
N ALA A 186 2.87 -11.34 8.51
CA ALA A 186 2.48 -10.01 8.97
C ALA A 186 3.51 -8.94 8.56
N GLN A 187 4.81 -9.26 8.59
CA GLN A 187 5.83 -8.36 8.06
C GLN A 187 5.62 -8.08 6.57
N LEU A 188 5.34 -9.11 5.77
CA LEU A 188 5.13 -8.96 4.34
C LEU A 188 3.91 -8.08 4.01
N CYS A 189 2.79 -8.25 4.73
CA CYS A 189 1.63 -7.38 4.56
C CYS A 189 1.95 -5.92 4.89
N LEU A 190 2.68 -5.67 6.00
CA LEU A 190 3.04 -4.31 6.36
C LEU A 190 4.02 -3.69 5.35
N VAL A 191 4.98 -4.46 4.83
CA VAL A 191 5.86 -4.02 3.73
C VAL A 191 5.06 -3.71 2.47
N ALA A 192 4.08 -4.53 2.12
CA ALA A 192 3.19 -4.27 0.98
C ALA A 192 2.41 -2.96 1.17
N ASP A 193 1.90 -2.68 2.37
CA ASP A 193 1.22 -1.43 2.70
C ASP A 193 2.17 -0.23 2.58
N VAL A 194 3.40 -0.34 3.07
CA VAL A 194 4.42 0.72 2.94
C VAL A 194 4.77 0.98 1.47
N VAL A 195 4.97 -0.06 0.66
CA VAL A 195 5.23 0.08 -0.79
C VAL A 195 4.05 0.74 -1.49
N SER A 196 2.82 0.37 -1.13
CA SER A 196 1.60 1.00 -1.69
C SER A 196 1.54 2.50 -1.37
N MET A 197 1.91 2.88 -0.15
CA MET A 197 1.97 4.28 0.27
C MET A 197 3.10 5.04 -0.43
N LEU A 198 4.29 4.43 -0.56
CA LEU A 198 5.43 5.02 -1.25
C LEU A 198 5.12 5.27 -2.73
N THR A 199 4.37 4.38 -3.39
CA THR A 199 4.00 4.51 -4.81
C THR A 199 2.74 5.35 -5.05
N LEU A 200 2.09 5.88 -4.00
CA LEU A 200 0.87 6.68 -4.12
C LEU A 200 1.06 7.90 -5.04
N HIS A 201 2.22 8.55 -4.99
CA HIS A 201 2.54 9.70 -5.84
C HIS A 201 2.50 9.35 -7.34
N ILE A 202 2.96 8.15 -7.71
CA ILE A 202 2.93 7.63 -9.10
C ILE A 202 1.48 7.44 -9.55
N TYR A 203 0.63 6.90 -8.66
CA TYR A 203 -0.78 6.73 -8.96
C TYR A 203 -1.50 8.08 -9.12
N CYS A 204 -1.26 9.04 -8.21
CA CYS A 204 -1.81 10.39 -8.34
C CYS A 204 -1.39 11.03 -9.67
N PHE A 205 -0.11 10.93 -10.01
CA PHE A 205 0.43 11.41 -11.27
C PHE A 205 -0.27 10.80 -12.49
N TYR A 206 -0.44 9.48 -12.51
CA TYR A 206 -1.17 8.77 -13.56
C TYR A 206 -2.59 9.29 -13.72
N VAL A 207 -3.33 9.48 -12.62
CA VAL A 207 -4.70 10.00 -12.65
C VAL A 207 -4.73 11.42 -13.22
N TYR A 208 -3.84 12.31 -12.78
CA TYR A 208 -3.77 13.67 -13.31
C TYR A 208 -3.43 13.70 -14.81
N ALA A 209 -2.44 12.91 -15.23
CA ALA A 209 -2.05 12.79 -16.63
C ALA A 209 -3.22 12.27 -17.50
N ALA A 210 -3.93 11.24 -17.03
CA ALA A 210 -5.10 10.71 -17.72
C ALA A 210 -6.22 11.75 -17.84
N LYS A 211 -6.46 12.58 -16.81
CA LYS A 211 -7.45 13.66 -16.87
C LYS A 211 -7.06 14.75 -17.87
N ILE A 212 -5.79 15.16 -17.89
CA ILE A 212 -5.27 16.13 -18.86
C ILE A 212 -5.39 15.59 -20.29
N PHE A 213 -5.05 14.33 -20.52
CA PHE A 213 -5.17 13.71 -21.83
C PHE A 213 -6.62 13.68 -22.33
N ASN A 214 -7.56 13.29 -21.47
CA ASN A 214 -8.99 13.31 -21.80
C ASN A 214 -9.48 14.73 -22.14
N LEU A 215 -9.01 15.75 -21.40
CA LEU A 215 -9.30 17.15 -21.70
C LEU A 215 -8.77 17.55 -23.08
N GLN A 216 -7.54 17.16 -23.43
CA GLN A 216 -6.95 17.46 -24.74
C GLN A 216 -7.78 16.85 -25.88
N VAL A 217 -8.17 15.58 -25.77
CA VAL A 217 -9.02 14.91 -26.77
C VAL A 217 -10.37 15.62 -26.90
N TYR A 218 -10.99 16.01 -25.78
CA TYR A 218 -12.27 16.74 -25.81
C TYR A 218 -12.14 18.10 -26.50
N VAL A 219 -11.07 18.86 -26.22
CA VAL A 219 -10.78 20.16 -26.85
C VAL A 219 -10.52 20.00 -28.35
N MET A 220 -9.77 18.98 -28.76
CA MET A 220 -9.59 18.68 -30.18
C MET A 220 -10.91 18.34 -30.86
N GLY A 221 -11.77 17.56 -30.19
CA GLY A 221 -13.11 17.24 -30.69
C GLY A 221 -14.06 18.44 -30.76
N SER A 222 -13.97 19.40 -29.82
CA SER A 222 -14.76 20.64 -29.89
C SER A 222 -14.27 21.57 -31.00
N LEU A 223 -12.95 21.74 -31.16
CA LEU A 223 -12.36 22.51 -32.25
C LEU A 223 -12.70 21.91 -33.62
N TRP A 224 -12.64 20.58 -33.75
CA TRP A 224 -13.03 19.90 -34.99
C TRP A 224 -14.49 20.16 -35.37
N ARG A 225 -15.40 20.16 -34.39
CA ARG A 225 -16.81 20.51 -34.60
C ARG A 225 -16.95 21.97 -35.00
N LEU A 226 -16.24 22.88 -34.33
CA LEU A 226 -16.23 24.31 -34.65
C LEU A 226 -15.80 24.56 -36.11
N PHE A 227 -14.71 23.94 -36.57
CA PHE A 227 -14.23 24.10 -37.95
C PHE A 227 -15.20 23.52 -39.00
N ARG A 228 -16.02 22.53 -38.64
CA ARG A 228 -17.07 21.99 -39.52
C ARG A 228 -18.39 22.75 -39.43
N GLY A 229 -18.45 23.85 -38.67
CA GLY A 229 -19.69 24.60 -38.43
C GLY A 229 -20.74 23.76 -37.69
N LYS A 230 -20.31 22.83 -36.83
CA LYS A 230 -21.19 21.94 -36.06
C LYS A 230 -21.17 22.34 -34.59
N LYS A 231 -22.33 22.52 -33.97
CA LYS A 231 -22.49 22.89 -32.56
C LYS A 231 -23.06 21.73 -31.76
N TRP A 232 -22.49 21.45 -30.59
CA TRP A 232 -23.12 20.51 -29.65
C TRP A 232 -24.28 21.20 -28.93
N ASN A 233 -25.47 20.65 -29.08
CA ASN A 233 -26.64 21.13 -28.39
C ASN A 233 -26.85 20.32 -27.11
N VAL A 234 -26.50 20.91 -25.97
CA VAL A 234 -26.62 20.26 -24.64
C VAL A 234 -28.07 19.88 -24.34
N LEU A 235 -29.04 20.68 -24.79
CA LEU A 235 -30.47 20.46 -24.52
C LEU A 235 -31.03 19.24 -25.26
N ARG A 236 -30.52 18.94 -26.46
CA ARG A 236 -30.97 17.81 -27.30
C ARG A 236 -29.96 16.66 -27.37
N SER A 237 -28.86 16.76 -26.64
CA SER A 237 -27.74 15.79 -26.64
C SER A 237 -27.30 15.32 -28.04
N ARG A 238 -27.29 16.25 -29.01
CA ARG A 238 -26.93 15.96 -30.41
C ARG A 238 -26.06 17.06 -31.03
N VAL A 239 -25.41 16.75 -32.14
CA VAL A 239 -24.65 17.72 -32.94
C VAL A 239 -25.60 18.36 -33.97
N ASP A 240 -25.83 19.67 -33.88
CA ASP A 240 -26.59 20.45 -34.85
C ASP A 240 -25.63 21.18 -35.82
N SER A 241 -26.03 21.37 -37.08
CA SER A 241 -25.33 22.29 -37.99
C SER A 241 -25.59 23.73 -37.55
N ALA A 242 -24.57 24.58 -37.58
CA ALA A 242 -24.65 26.01 -37.24
C ALA A 242 -24.90 26.90 -38.48
N SER A 243 -25.21 26.28 -39.63
CA SER A 243 -25.69 26.91 -40.86
C SER A 243 -27.18 27.21 -40.78
#